data_AF-A0A660QEG7-F1
#
_entry.id   AF-A0A660QEG7-F1
#
_cell.length_a   1.000
_cell.length_b   1.000
_cell.length_c   1.000
_cell.angle_alpha   90.00
_cell.angle_beta   90.00
_cell.angle_gamma   90.00
#
_symmetry.space_group_name_H-M   'P 1'
#
loop_
_entity.id
_entity.type
_entity.pdbx_description
1 polymer ?
#
loop_
_entity_poly.entity_id
_entity_poly.type
_entity_poly.pdbx_seq_one_letter_code
_entity_poly.pdbx_strand_id
1 'polypeptide(L)'
;MKNYRNEFSYLSPENYKPSGVSESERESRRIQELMRIQSELEKTLTSIRGNMTTVLNYQSDYLNKAEHYLFKAIDINHTYGKAYFYLASLALQASRIQKLEQALRQSNFSVLDQSFDAYQRVIADQFRTLELSFLKNALTEENIQIVATMQALEDSIALYKTSLLYFNERNSYKALAIRYSSLYDAVEVLINADSPISSSVRELLVEVQKSCFEGFKYYVQTALYNLPGSWNRFSDWKNVSLIESLKGQDVYRLFATLTSGMGTLTDQNVLKLLFWLAEREAWACKYMAQKGVWAVPDALGDFLFTAQDELFESGSVYDSFLILQEMLNIYREHYKRISSDIQNIDVAKALGAHIDSASSRILTQLQKNSVPSGRIEFVLNKIQQMKSQAIQYVQGIEWQEVIETEISELLNVSKAANRDWTKKVLIWNSISSALTNEIDRVLKYAGIESDLVRQIVQSFHDEITQEPFYVALWERENRFLAFFKFLVLNAEERVAETRQRYSALGESDWQHVIQNWAHSSIHEAGLSDEEQIMDFLDNFFEEVTDISREL
;
A
#
# COMPACT_ATOMS: atom_id res chain seq x y z
N MET A 1 -38.32 -6.77 -9.64
CA MET A 1 -38.11 -7.48 -8.36
C MET A 1 -37.97 -6.44 -7.26
N LYS A 2 -38.88 -6.44 -6.27
CA LYS A 2 -38.93 -5.44 -5.18
C LYS A 2 -37.99 -5.87 -4.05
N ASN A 3 -36.72 -5.49 -4.13
CA ASN A 3 -35.73 -5.82 -3.10
C ASN A 3 -35.61 -4.64 -2.12
N TYR A 4 -36.50 -4.59 -1.12
CA TYR A 4 -36.48 -3.56 -0.06
C TYR A 4 -35.44 -3.93 1.00
N ARG A 5 -34.17 -3.63 0.76
CA ARG A 5 -33.08 -3.84 1.72
C ARG A 5 -32.58 -2.50 2.28
N ASN A 6 -31.98 -2.54 3.46
CA ASN A 6 -31.30 -1.41 4.11
C ASN A 6 -32.24 -0.19 4.29
N GLU A 7 -31.82 0.96 3.78
CA GLU A 7 -32.49 2.27 3.94
C GLU A 7 -33.92 2.34 3.37
N PHE A 8 -34.30 1.43 2.46
CA PHE A 8 -35.65 1.39 1.88
C PHE A 8 -36.57 0.33 2.50
N SER A 9 -36.12 -0.36 3.56
CA SER A 9 -36.89 -1.40 4.25
C SER A 9 -38.21 -0.88 4.86
N TYR A 10 -38.28 0.41 5.20
CA TYR A 10 -39.49 1.06 5.71
C TYR A 10 -40.60 1.23 4.66
N LEU A 11 -40.27 1.11 3.36
CA LEU A 11 -41.21 1.20 2.25
C LEU A 11 -41.80 -0.16 1.85
N SER A 12 -41.43 -1.23 2.56
CA SER A 12 -42.05 -2.53 2.37
C SER A 12 -43.54 -2.46 2.74
N PRO A 13 -44.41 -3.23 2.06
CA PRO A 13 -45.85 -3.25 2.37
C PRO A 13 -46.14 -3.57 3.85
N GLU A 14 -45.28 -4.37 4.48
CA GLU A 14 -45.40 -4.80 5.87
C GLU A 14 -44.99 -3.72 6.89
N ASN A 15 -44.03 -2.87 6.53
CA ASN A 15 -43.43 -1.88 7.43
C ASN A 15 -44.00 -0.46 7.26
N TYR A 16 -44.62 -0.15 6.12
CA TYR A 16 -45.18 1.17 5.86
C TYR A 16 -46.57 1.34 6.53
N LYS A 17 -46.58 1.72 7.82
CA LYS A 17 -47.79 1.86 8.64
C LYS A 17 -48.03 3.32 9.13
N PRO A 18 -48.46 4.23 8.25
CA PRO A 18 -48.94 5.54 8.68
C PRO A 18 -50.25 5.40 9.48
N SER A 19 -50.35 6.13 10.59
CA SER A 19 -51.50 6.11 11.51
C SER A 19 -52.74 6.77 10.91
N GLY A 20 -53.93 6.19 11.13
CA GLY A 20 -55.21 6.86 10.88
C GLY A 20 -55.68 6.96 9.41
N VAL A 21 -55.24 6.06 8.54
CA VAL A 21 -55.57 6.08 7.09
C VAL A 21 -56.11 4.74 6.61
N SER A 22 -57.01 4.76 5.62
CA SER A 22 -57.56 3.55 4.99
C SER A 22 -56.48 2.75 4.23
N GLU A 23 -56.70 1.46 4.00
CA GLU A 23 -55.73 0.59 3.31
C GLU A 23 -55.44 1.06 1.87
N SER A 24 -56.47 1.55 1.17
CA SER A 24 -56.34 2.13 -0.17
C SER A 24 -55.52 3.42 -0.18
N GLU A 25 -55.73 4.31 0.80
CA GLU A 25 -54.93 5.54 0.94
C GLU A 25 -53.49 5.24 1.36
N ARG A 26 -53.28 4.21 2.19
CA ARG A 26 -51.94 3.76 2.60
C ARG A 26 -51.13 3.32 1.39
N GLU A 27 -51.69 2.47 0.55
CA GLU A 27 -50.99 2.00 -0.65
C GLU A 27 -50.78 3.13 -1.66
N SER A 28 -51.75 4.02 -1.82
CA SER A 28 -51.61 5.22 -2.68
C SER A 28 -50.47 6.13 -2.22
N ARG A 29 -50.35 6.40 -0.91
CA ARG A 29 -49.25 7.21 -0.34
C ARG A 29 -47.90 6.50 -0.48
N ARG A 30 -47.85 5.18 -0.29
CA ARG A 30 -46.63 4.38 -0.48
C ARG A 30 -46.15 4.43 -1.93
N ILE A 31 -47.07 4.31 -2.89
CA ILE A 31 -46.77 4.43 -4.33
C ILE A 31 -46.29 5.84 -4.67
N GLN A 32 -46.94 6.89 -4.16
CA GLN A 32 -46.50 8.27 -4.38
C GLN A 32 -45.09 8.52 -3.83
N GLU A 33 -44.78 8.01 -2.64
CA GLU A 33 -43.45 8.14 -2.04
C GLU A 33 -42.38 7.37 -2.83
N LEU A 34 -42.71 6.17 -3.33
CA LEU A 34 -41.82 5.43 -4.23
C LEU A 34 -41.56 6.19 -5.54
N MET A 35 -42.60 6.78 -6.14
CA MET A 35 -42.46 7.58 -7.35
C MET A 35 -41.63 8.85 -7.10
N ARG A 36 -41.79 9.48 -5.93
CA ARG A 36 -40.99 10.65 -5.52
C ARG A 36 -39.51 10.28 -5.39
N ILE A 37 -39.20 9.21 -4.65
CA ILE A 37 -37.83 8.71 -4.47
C ILE A 37 -37.21 8.33 -5.82
N GLN A 38 -37.95 7.64 -6.68
CA GLN A 38 -37.46 7.27 -8.01
C GLN A 38 -37.13 8.51 -8.86
N SER A 39 -38.02 9.51 -8.88
CA SER A 39 -37.79 10.76 -9.60
C SER A 39 -36.59 11.55 -9.04
N GLU A 40 -36.41 11.57 -7.72
CA GLU A 40 -35.24 12.18 -7.07
C GLU A 40 -33.94 11.45 -7.43
N LEU A 41 -33.94 10.11 -7.42
CA LEU A 41 -32.81 9.30 -7.85
C LEU A 41 -32.46 9.54 -9.32
N GLU A 42 -33.45 9.55 -10.22
CA GLU A 42 -33.23 9.82 -11.66
C GLU A 42 -32.70 11.23 -11.92
N LYS A 43 -33.21 12.23 -11.21
CA LYS A 43 -32.70 13.61 -11.27
C LYS A 43 -31.25 13.69 -10.77
N THR A 44 -30.95 13.02 -9.66
CA THR A 44 -29.60 12.94 -9.10
C THR A 44 -28.65 12.24 -10.06
N LEU A 45 -29.05 11.13 -10.67
CA LEU A 45 -28.26 10.38 -11.65
C LEU A 45 -27.94 11.22 -12.89
N THR A 46 -28.93 11.95 -13.40
CA THR A 46 -28.76 12.86 -14.54
C THR A 46 -27.80 14.00 -14.19
N SER A 47 -27.93 14.59 -12.99
CA SER A 47 -27.00 15.62 -12.49
C SER A 47 -25.57 15.08 -12.36
N ILE A 48 -25.39 13.89 -11.78
CA ILE A 48 -24.09 13.22 -11.67
C ILE A 48 -23.46 13.00 -13.04
N ARG A 49 -24.23 12.49 -14.02
CA ARG A 49 -23.75 12.30 -15.40
C ARG A 49 -23.34 13.62 -16.06
N GLY A 50 -24.15 14.67 -15.91
CA GLY A 50 -23.81 16.00 -16.43
C GLY A 50 -22.55 16.59 -15.80
N ASN A 51 -22.41 16.45 -14.48
CA ASN A 51 -21.21 16.87 -13.75
C ASN A 51 -19.99 16.07 -14.20
N MET A 52 -20.12 14.77 -14.41
CA MET A 52 -19.03 13.92 -14.91
C MET A 52 -18.53 14.38 -16.28
N THR A 53 -19.43 14.63 -17.23
CA THR A 53 -19.06 15.18 -18.55
C THR A 53 -18.35 16.53 -18.42
N THR A 54 -18.85 17.40 -17.53
CA THR A 54 -18.25 18.72 -17.29
C THR A 54 -16.84 18.60 -16.72
N VAL A 55 -16.63 17.70 -15.74
CA VAL A 55 -15.31 17.43 -15.16
C VAL A 55 -14.34 16.88 -16.20
N LEU A 56 -14.79 15.96 -17.07
CA LEU A 56 -13.97 15.42 -18.16
C LEU A 56 -13.55 16.50 -19.16
N ASN A 57 -14.45 17.42 -19.50
CA ASN A 57 -14.13 18.55 -20.38
C ASN A 57 -13.10 19.49 -19.73
N TYR A 58 -13.25 19.80 -18.44
CA TYR A 58 -12.27 20.60 -17.71
C TYR A 58 -10.91 19.89 -17.63
N GLN A 59 -10.89 18.60 -17.36
CA GLN A 59 -9.65 17.82 -17.34
C GLN A 59 -8.92 17.90 -18.68
N SER A 60 -9.64 17.74 -19.80
CA SER A 60 -9.06 17.84 -21.14
C SER A 60 -8.51 19.25 -21.43
N ASP A 61 -9.26 20.30 -21.10
CA ASP A 61 -8.82 21.69 -21.30
C ASP A 61 -7.58 22.03 -20.45
N TYR A 62 -7.57 21.64 -19.17
CA TYR A 62 -6.41 21.83 -18.30
C TYR A 62 -5.19 21.04 -18.77
N LEU A 63 -5.36 19.81 -19.25
CA LEU A 63 -4.28 19.01 -19.80
C LEU A 63 -3.66 19.70 -21.03
N ASN A 64 -4.48 20.11 -22.00
CA ASN A 64 -4.01 20.78 -23.21
C ASN A 64 -3.26 22.09 -22.88
N LYS A 65 -3.78 22.87 -21.93
CA LYS A 65 -3.12 24.09 -21.45
C LYS A 65 -1.79 23.79 -20.77
N ALA A 66 -1.75 22.77 -19.91
CA ALA A 66 -0.54 22.35 -19.22
C ALA A 66 0.53 21.94 -20.23
N GLU A 67 0.21 21.06 -21.18
CA GLU A 67 1.12 20.65 -22.25
C GLU A 67 1.64 21.84 -23.05
N HIS A 68 0.75 22.72 -23.52
CA HIS A 68 1.12 23.91 -24.29
C HIS A 68 2.14 24.78 -23.54
N TYR A 69 1.87 25.09 -22.27
CA TYR A 69 2.76 25.95 -21.49
C TYR A 69 4.07 25.26 -21.10
N LEU A 70 4.06 23.95 -20.84
CA LEU A 70 5.27 23.20 -20.51
C LEU A 70 6.20 23.09 -21.71
N PHE A 71 5.67 22.77 -22.90
CA PHE A 71 6.48 22.78 -24.13
C PHE A 71 6.98 24.17 -24.47
N LYS A 72 6.13 25.20 -24.36
CA LYS A 72 6.56 26.59 -24.56
C LYS A 72 7.67 27.01 -23.59
N ALA A 73 7.63 26.55 -22.35
CA ALA A 73 8.69 26.83 -21.37
C ALA A 73 10.02 26.20 -21.79
N ILE A 74 9.99 24.99 -22.36
CA ILE A 74 11.17 24.33 -22.93
C ILE A 74 11.68 25.07 -24.16
N ASP A 75 10.80 25.48 -25.07
CA ASP A 75 11.17 26.24 -26.27
C ASP A 75 11.84 27.57 -25.92
N ILE A 76 11.37 28.23 -24.86
CA ILE A 76 11.98 29.47 -24.35
C ILE A 76 13.32 29.18 -23.65
N ASN A 77 13.37 28.12 -22.85
CA ASN A 77 14.58 27.72 -22.14
C ASN A 77 14.64 26.19 -21.92
N HIS A 78 15.44 25.53 -22.75
CA HIS A 78 15.66 24.07 -22.71
C HIS A 78 16.34 23.57 -21.42
N THR A 79 16.87 24.47 -20.57
CA THR A 79 17.42 24.11 -19.25
C THR A 79 16.38 24.19 -18.14
N TYR A 80 15.12 24.50 -18.44
CA TYR A 80 14.06 24.57 -17.43
C TYR A 80 13.56 23.17 -17.03
N GLY A 81 14.37 22.44 -16.25
CA GLY A 81 14.17 21.05 -15.86
C GLY A 81 12.78 20.72 -15.28
N LYS A 82 12.17 21.66 -14.54
CA LYS A 82 10.80 21.51 -14.02
C LYS A 82 9.76 21.21 -15.10
N ALA A 83 9.91 21.78 -16.30
CA ALA A 83 8.98 21.49 -17.38
C ALA A 83 9.04 20.02 -17.80
N TYR A 84 10.26 19.47 -17.93
CA TYR A 84 10.47 18.05 -18.23
C TYR A 84 9.92 17.14 -17.13
N PHE A 85 10.08 17.49 -15.85
CA PHE A 85 9.51 16.75 -14.73
C PHE A 85 7.99 16.59 -14.84
N TYR A 86 7.26 17.69 -15.09
CA TYR A 86 5.81 17.64 -15.23
C TYR A 86 5.38 16.95 -16.54
N LEU A 87 6.09 17.16 -17.64
CA LEU A 87 5.83 16.42 -18.89
C LEU A 87 6.04 14.92 -18.70
N ALA A 88 7.06 14.48 -17.97
CA ALA A 88 7.27 13.07 -17.65
C ALA A 88 6.07 12.48 -16.90
N SER A 89 5.45 13.24 -16.00
CA SER A 89 4.21 12.84 -15.32
C SER A 89 3.01 12.77 -16.27
N LEU A 90 2.91 13.70 -17.24
CA LEU A 90 1.83 13.75 -18.23
C LEU A 90 2.00 12.77 -19.41
N ALA A 91 3.20 12.22 -19.60
CA ALA A 91 3.51 11.30 -20.70
C ALA A 91 2.65 10.02 -20.69
N LEU A 92 2.08 9.65 -19.53
CA LEU A 92 1.22 8.47 -19.33
C LEU A 92 -0.28 8.76 -19.40
N GLN A 93 -0.70 9.96 -19.82
CA GLN A 93 -2.12 10.25 -19.95
C GLN A 93 -2.76 9.35 -21.02
N ALA A 94 -3.96 8.84 -20.72
CA ALA A 94 -4.67 7.90 -21.59
C ALA A 94 -4.87 8.44 -23.01
N SER A 95 -5.13 9.74 -23.16
CA SER A 95 -5.26 10.42 -24.46
C SER A 95 -3.98 10.34 -25.29
N ARG A 96 -2.80 10.45 -24.66
CA ARG A 96 -1.51 10.32 -25.35
C ARG A 96 -1.25 8.87 -25.74
N ILE A 97 -1.51 7.92 -24.84
CA ILE A 97 -1.33 6.49 -25.12
C ILE A 97 -2.21 6.07 -26.31
N GLN A 98 -3.47 6.50 -26.35
CA GLN A 98 -4.37 6.27 -27.50
C GLN A 98 -3.82 6.85 -28.81
N LYS A 99 -3.18 8.02 -28.75
CA LYS A 99 -2.54 8.63 -29.92
C LYS A 99 -1.34 7.81 -30.41
N LEU A 100 -0.51 7.29 -29.50
CA LEU A 100 0.60 6.39 -29.84
C LEU A 100 0.08 5.09 -30.45
N GLU A 101 -0.95 4.49 -29.83
CA GLU A 101 -1.63 3.28 -30.31
C GLU A 101 -2.17 3.47 -31.73
N GLN A 102 -2.90 4.56 -31.99
CA GLN A 102 -3.44 4.86 -33.32
C GLN A 102 -2.33 5.02 -34.36
N ALA A 103 -1.21 5.65 -34.00
CA ALA A 103 -0.07 5.79 -34.90
C ALA A 103 0.58 4.42 -35.22
N LEU A 104 0.72 3.55 -34.22
CA LEU A 104 1.21 2.17 -34.44
C LEU A 104 0.25 1.38 -35.34
N ARG A 105 -1.07 1.52 -35.17
CA ARG A 105 -2.09 0.87 -36.03
C ARG A 105 -1.98 1.31 -37.49
N GLN A 106 -1.51 2.53 -37.71
CA GLN A 106 -1.23 3.10 -39.03
C GLN A 106 0.19 2.78 -39.54
N SER A 107 0.91 1.88 -38.86
CA SER A 107 2.31 1.52 -39.17
C SER A 107 3.29 2.69 -39.12
N ASN A 108 2.97 3.74 -38.34
CA ASN A 108 3.89 4.83 -38.09
C ASN A 108 4.84 4.47 -36.94
N PHE A 109 5.93 3.79 -37.28
CA PHE A 109 6.91 3.28 -36.32
C PHE A 109 7.87 4.32 -35.73
N SER A 110 7.76 5.59 -36.14
CA SER A 110 8.51 6.69 -35.49
C SER A 110 8.19 6.83 -33.99
N VAL A 111 7.06 6.27 -33.56
CA VAL A 111 6.67 6.09 -32.15
C VAL A 111 7.75 5.31 -31.40
N LEU A 112 8.22 4.18 -31.96
CA LEU A 112 9.21 3.29 -31.35
C LEU A 112 10.66 3.78 -31.52
N ASP A 113 10.84 4.85 -32.31
CA ASP A 113 12.13 5.51 -32.53
C ASP A 113 12.28 6.81 -31.72
N GLN A 114 11.35 7.06 -30.79
CA GLN A 114 11.26 8.29 -30.00
C GLN A 114 11.35 9.58 -30.83
N SER A 115 10.61 9.65 -31.95
CA SER A 115 10.61 10.81 -32.86
C SER A 115 9.22 11.26 -33.36
N PHE A 116 8.15 10.70 -32.80
CA PHE A 116 6.78 10.90 -33.28
C PHE A 116 6.13 12.21 -32.80
N ASP A 117 6.12 12.48 -31.50
CA ASP A 117 5.37 13.60 -30.92
C ASP A 117 6.25 14.65 -30.21
N ALA A 118 5.62 15.66 -29.61
CA ALA A 118 6.35 16.72 -28.90
C ALA A 118 7.07 16.22 -27.64
N TYR A 119 6.48 15.24 -26.93
CA TYR A 119 7.09 14.63 -25.75
C TYR A 119 8.42 13.96 -26.12
N GLN A 120 8.44 13.18 -27.20
CA GLN A 120 9.63 12.48 -27.62
C GLN A 120 10.73 13.42 -28.15
N ARG A 121 10.34 14.47 -28.89
CA ARG A 121 11.29 15.42 -29.48
C ARG A 121 12.08 16.24 -28.46
N VAL A 122 11.53 16.48 -27.27
CA VAL A 122 12.22 17.25 -26.23
C VAL A 122 13.14 16.40 -25.34
N ILE A 123 13.08 15.06 -25.44
CA ILE A 123 14.00 14.17 -24.73
C ILE A 123 15.44 14.49 -25.15
N ALA A 124 16.35 14.61 -24.18
CA ALA A 124 17.76 14.82 -24.45
C ALA A 124 18.37 13.60 -25.16
N ASP A 125 19.20 13.84 -26.17
CA ASP A 125 19.70 12.79 -27.07
C ASP A 125 20.37 11.62 -26.33
N GLN A 126 21.10 11.90 -25.25
CA GLN A 126 21.77 10.88 -24.42
C GLN A 126 20.82 9.92 -23.66
N PHE A 127 19.53 10.24 -23.58
CA PHE A 127 18.52 9.40 -22.94
C PHE A 127 17.49 8.87 -23.93
N ARG A 128 17.65 9.15 -25.22
CA ARG A 128 16.85 8.50 -26.25
C ARG A 128 17.28 7.05 -26.40
N THR A 129 16.30 6.18 -26.61
CA THR A 129 16.46 4.73 -26.68
C THR A 129 15.63 4.18 -27.84
N LEU A 130 16.10 3.06 -28.38
CA LEU A 130 15.45 2.28 -29.42
C LEU A 130 15.15 0.86 -28.92
N GLU A 131 15.11 0.66 -27.60
CA GLU A 131 14.97 -0.65 -26.97
C GLU A 131 13.70 -1.37 -27.41
N LEU A 132 12.61 -0.64 -27.71
CA LEU A 132 11.35 -1.23 -28.18
C LEU A 132 11.23 -1.37 -29.71
N SER A 133 12.23 -0.92 -30.46
CA SER A 133 12.17 -0.87 -31.93
C SER A 133 12.07 -2.25 -32.59
N PHE A 134 12.49 -3.33 -31.92
CA PHE A 134 12.34 -4.69 -32.44
C PHE A 134 10.88 -5.15 -32.54
N LEU A 135 9.96 -4.49 -31.82
CA LEU A 135 8.54 -4.82 -31.81
C LEU A 135 7.80 -4.40 -33.09
N LYS A 136 8.42 -3.59 -33.96
CA LYS A 136 7.83 -3.14 -35.24
C LYS A 136 7.23 -4.29 -36.07
N ASN A 137 7.90 -5.44 -36.06
CA ASN A 137 7.50 -6.63 -36.83
C ASN A 137 6.68 -7.65 -36.03
N ALA A 138 6.43 -7.38 -34.74
CA ALA A 138 5.72 -8.27 -33.82
C ALA A 138 4.40 -7.66 -33.31
N LEU A 139 3.99 -6.52 -33.87
CA LEU A 139 2.76 -5.84 -33.52
C LEU A 139 1.54 -6.61 -34.03
N THR A 140 0.56 -6.80 -33.14
CA THR A 140 -0.75 -7.39 -33.40
C THR A 140 -1.83 -6.49 -32.82
N GLU A 141 -3.06 -6.67 -33.28
CA GLU A 141 -4.22 -5.96 -32.73
C GLU A 141 -4.41 -6.18 -31.22
N GLU A 142 -3.97 -7.34 -30.72
CA GLU A 142 -4.08 -7.73 -29.31
C GLU A 142 -3.02 -7.06 -28.44
N ASN A 143 -1.84 -6.75 -29.01
CA ASN A 143 -0.70 -6.27 -28.24
C ASN A 143 -0.35 -4.79 -28.46
N ILE A 144 -0.99 -4.14 -29.43
CA ILE A 144 -0.65 -2.77 -29.82
C ILE A 144 -0.83 -1.74 -28.70
N GLN A 145 -1.87 -1.92 -27.87
CA GLN A 145 -2.14 -1.04 -26.74
C GLN A 145 -1.06 -1.17 -25.65
N ILE A 146 -0.60 -2.39 -25.36
CA ILE A 146 0.44 -2.60 -24.36
C ILE A 146 1.79 -2.07 -24.88
N VAL A 147 2.10 -2.24 -26.17
CA VAL A 147 3.30 -1.66 -26.79
C VAL A 147 3.27 -0.13 -26.77
N ALA A 148 2.13 0.50 -27.07
CA ALA A 148 1.96 1.94 -26.93
C ALA A 148 2.15 2.43 -25.49
N THR A 149 1.69 1.63 -24.51
CA THR A 149 1.87 1.91 -23.08
C THR A 149 3.35 1.80 -22.68
N MET A 150 4.04 0.76 -23.14
CA MET A 150 5.49 0.58 -22.94
C MET A 150 6.28 1.76 -23.49
N GLN A 151 5.95 2.24 -24.70
CA GLN A 151 6.61 3.41 -25.26
C GLN A 151 6.35 4.68 -24.44
N ALA A 152 5.12 4.88 -23.97
CA ALA A 152 4.80 6.02 -23.10
C ALA A 152 5.58 5.99 -21.78
N LEU A 153 5.83 4.79 -21.23
CA LEU A 153 6.66 4.57 -20.04
C LEU A 153 8.14 4.85 -20.32
N GLU A 154 8.69 4.35 -21.42
CA GLU A 154 10.06 4.62 -21.85
C GLU A 154 10.30 6.13 -22.07
N ASP A 155 9.35 6.81 -22.72
CA ASP A 155 9.38 8.26 -22.91
C ASP A 155 9.31 9.00 -21.56
N SER A 156 8.46 8.55 -20.63
CA SER A 156 8.35 9.12 -19.28
C SER A 156 9.67 8.98 -18.50
N ILE A 157 10.31 7.82 -18.57
CA ILE A 157 11.63 7.56 -17.97
C ILE A 157 12.67 8.52 -18.56
N ALA A 158 12.74 8.62 -19.89
CA ALA A 158 13.70 9.46 -20.59
C ALA A 158 13.48 10.96 -20.30
N LEU A 159 12.23 11.41 -20.15
CA LEU A 159 11.90 12.78 -19.75
C LEU A 159 12.29 13.07 -18.30
N TYR A 160 12.10 12.14 -17.36
CA TYR A 160 12.60 12.31 -15.99
C TYR A 160 14.12 12.38 -15.94
N LYS A 161 14.82 11.52 -16.69
CA LYS A 161 16.28 11.59 -16.82
C LYS A 161 16.73 12.93 -17.42
N THR A 162 16.02 13.41 -18.46
CA THR A 162 16.25 14.73 -19.05
C THR A 162 16.05 15.86 -18.03
N SER A 163 14.99 15.78 -17.20
CA SER A 163 14.76 16.72 -16.11
C SER A 163 15.95 16.78 -15.15
N LEU A 164 16.51 15.62 -14.77
CA LEU A 164 17.61 15.52 -13.80
C LEU A 164 18.91 16.19 -14.28
N LEU A 165 19.09 16.47 -15.58
CA LEU A 165 20.23 17.25 -16.08
C LEU A 165 20.22 18.71 -15.59
N TYR A 166 19.02 19.26 -15.34
CA TYR A 166 18.85 20.68 -15.07
C TYR A 166 18.04 20.97 -13.79
N PHE A 167 17.34 19.97 -13.26
CA PHE A 167 16.50 20.08 -12.09
C PHE A 167 16.53 18.78 -11.29
N ASN A 168 17.27 18.82 -10.18
CA ASN A 168 17.28 17.73 -9.22
C ASN A 168 16.08 17.85 -8.27
N GLU A 169 14.99 17.18 -8.63
CA GLU A 169 13.84 17.01 -7.73
C GLU A 169 13.80 15.61 -7.12
N ARG A 170 13.63 15.56 -5.81
CA ARG A 170 13.73 14.34 -4.99
C ARG A 170 12.71 13.28 -5.42
N ASN A 171 11.49 13.71 -5.70
CA ASN A 171 10.44 12.82 -6.15
C ASN A 171 10.70 12.22 -7.54
N SER A 172 11.64 12.78 -8.32
CA SER A 172 12.00 12.23 -9.64
C SER A 172 12.58 10.81 -9.51
N TYR A 173 13.37 10.53 -8.47
CA TYR A 173 13.96 9.20 -8.28
C TYR A 173 12.89 8.17 -7.89
N LYS A 174 11.98 8.52 -6.98
CA LYS A 174 10.80 7.68 -6.65
C LYS A 174 9.94 7.44 -7.88
N ALA A 175 9.67 8.48 -8.68
CA ALA A 175 8.91 8.36 -9.91
C ALA A 175 9.60 7.47 -10.94
N LEU A 176 10.92 7.61 -11.13
CA LEU A 176 11.71 6.77 -12.03
C LEU A 176 11.62 5.29 -11.65
N ALA A 177 11.81 4.96 -10.36
CA ALA A 177 11.62 3.59 -9.87
C ALA A 177 10.22 3.05 -10.21
N ILE A 178 9.16 3.81 -9.91
CA ILE A 178 7.78 3.41 -10.25
C ILE A 178 7.63 3.18 -11.75
N ARG A 179 8.19 4.04 -12.61
CA ARG A 179 8.10 3.90 -14.08
C ARG A 179 8.81 2.65 -14.58
N TYR A 180 9.98 2.32 -14.03
CA TYR A 180 10.69 1.09 -14.38
C TYR A 180 9.92 -0.16 -13.96
N SER A 181 9.31 -0.16 -12.77
CA SER A 181 8.43 -1.25 -12.35
C SER A 181 7.20 -1.37 -13.25
N SER A 182 6.52 -0.26 -13.59
CA SER A 182 5.39 -0.32 -14.52
C SER A 182 5.78 -0.79 -15.93
N LEU A 183 7.00 -0.48 -16.39
CA LEU A 183 7.50 -0.98 -17.68
C LEU A 183 7.81 -2.48 -17.61
N TYR A 184 8.39 -2.94 -16.50
CA TYR A 184 8.59 -4.37 -16.22
C TYR A 184 7.26 -5.13 -16.31
N ASP A 185 6.21 -4.66 -15.64
CA ASP A 185 4.90 -5.30 -15.64
C ASP A 185 4.32 -5.35 -17.06
N ALA A 186 4.46 -4.26 -17.83
CA ALA A 186 3.98 -4.20 -19.20
C ALA A 186 4.72 -5.18 -20.14
N VAL A 187 6.04 -5.33 -19.94
CA VAL A 187 6.86 -6.32 -20.64
C VAL A 187 6.46 -7.74 -20.25
N GLU A 188 6.21 -7.99 -18.97
CA GLU A 188 5.77 -9.31 -18.47
C GLU A 188 4.44 -9.72 -19.09
N VAL A 189 3.48 -8.79 -19.22
CA VAL A 189 2.21 -9.03 -19.92
C VAL A 189 2.44 -9.49 -21.36
N LEU A 190 3.40 -8.89 -22.07
CA LEU A 190 3.75 -9.33 -23.42
C LEU A 190 4.44 -10.70 -23.45
N ILE A 191 5.37 -10.95 -22.52
CA ILE A 191 6.04 -12.25 -22.40
C ILE A 191 4.98 -13.34 -22.17
N ASN A 192 4.02 -13.10 -21.28
CA ASN A 192 3.04 -14.12 -20.90
C ASN A 192 1.79 -14.14 -21.78
N ALA A 193 1.70 -13.30 -22.82
CA ALA A 193 0.57 -13.29 -23.73
C ALA A 193 0.49 -14.59 -24.56
N ASP A 194 -0.73 -15.08 -24.76
CA ASP A 194 -1.02 -16.22 -25.67
C ASP A 194 -0.86 -15.85 -27.16
N SER A 195 -0.63 -14.57 -27.47
CA SER A 195 -0.43 -14.07 -28.83
C SER A 195 0.83 -14.69 -29.46
N PRO A 196 0.86 -14.95 -30.78
CA PRO A 196 1.97 -15.61 -31.45
C PRO A 196 3.21 -14.69 -31.58
N ILE A 197 3.87 -14.43 -30.46
CA ILE A 197 5.17 -13.78 -30.40
C ILE A 197 6.26 -14.84 -30.60
N SER A 198 7.09 -14.67 -31.63
CA SER A 198 8.20 -15.58 -31.91
C SER A 198 9.20 -15.67 -30.74
N SER A 199 9.87 -16.81 -30.58
CA SER A 199 10.86 -17.03 -29.51
C SER A 199 11.97 -15.98 -29.48
N SER A 200 12.44 -15.50 -30.64
CA SER A 200 13.46 -14.44 -30.72
C SER A 200 12.98 -13.09 -30.17
N VAL A 201 11.72 -12.74 -30.39
CA VAL A 201 11.12 -11.52 -29.81
C VAL A 201 10.93 -11.69 -28.30
N ARG A 202 10.57 -12.89 -27.84
CA ARG A 202 10.47 -13.20 -26.41
C ARG A 202 11.82 -13.07 -25.69
N GLU A 203 12.91 -13.53 -26.29
CA GLU A 203 14.28 -13.34 -25.76
C GLU A 203 14.62 -11.86 -25.60
N LEU A 204 14.32 -11.04 -26.60
CA LEU A 204 14.52 -9.58 -26.52
C LEU A 204 13.65 -8.92 -25.44
N LEU A 205 12.40 -9.36 -25.28
CA LEU A 205 11.54 -8.89 -24.18
C LEU A 205 12.11 -9.25 -22.82
N VAL A 206 12.69 -10.45 -22.65
CA VAL A 206 13.35 -10.85 -21.40
C VAL A 206 14.57 -9.96 -21.11
N GLU A 207 15.34 -9.55 -22.12
CA GLU A 207 16.43 -8.59 -21.93
C GLU A 207 15.93 -7.20 -21.54
N VAL A 208 14.83 -6.72 -22.14
CA VAL A 208 14.17 -5.48 -21.71
C VAL A 208 13.69 -5.59 -20.26
N GLN A 209 13.09 -6.74 -19.88
CA GLN A 209 12.62 -6.99 -18.53
C GLN A 209 13.76 -6.92 -17.49
N LYS A 210 14.93 -7.52 -17.80
CA LYS A 210 16.14 -7.42 -16.96
C LYS A 210 16.64 -5.98 -16.85
N SER A 211 16.70 -5.24 -17.96
CA SER A 211 17.06 -3.81 -17.97
C SER A 211 16.11 -2.98 -17.08
N CYS A 212 14.81 -3.31 -17.10
CA CYS A 212 13.82 -2.67 -16.26
C CYS A 212 14.07 -2.94 -14.77
N PHE A 213 14.41 -4.17 -14.39
CA PHE A 213 14.73 -4.52 -13.01
C PHE A 213 15.99 -3.77 -12.51
N GLU A 214 17.06 -3.74 -13.31
CA GLU A 214 18.28 -3.00 -12.92
C GLU A 214 18.03 -1.49 -12.85
N GLY A 215 17.25 -0.93 -13.77
CA GLY A 215 16.79 0.45 -13.72
C GLY A 215 15.99 0.76 -12.45
N PHE A 216 15.02 -0.10 -12.11
CA PHE A 216 14.24 -0.02 -10.88
C PHE A 216 15.15 -0.03 -9.65
N LYS A 217 15.99 -1.05 -9.51
CA LYS A 217 16.95 -1.20 -8.39
C LYS A 217 17.85 0.02 -8.24
N TYR A 218 18.44 0.51 -9.32
CA TYR A 218 19.29 1.70 -9.31
C TYR A 218 18.54 2.93 -8.77
N TYR A 219 17.31 3.17 -9.24
CA TYR A 219 16.53 4.33 -8.82
C TYR A 219 15.90 4.20 -7.43
N VAL A 220 15.57 2.97 -6.99
CA VAL A 220 15.22 2.68 -5.59
C VAL A 220 16.37 3.05 -4.66
N GLN A 221 17.57 2.55 -4.96
CA GLN A 221 18.76 2.85 -4.17
C GLN A 221 19.06 4.35 -4.17
N THR A 222 19.04 4.98 -5.34
CA THR A 222 19.26 6.42 -5.48
C THR A 222 18.22 7.25 -4.72
N ALA A 223 16.95 6.87 -4.77
CA ALA A 223 15.88 7.54 -4.03
C ALA A 223 16.12 7.46 -2.51
N LEU A 224 16.53 6.30 -2.00
CA LEU A 224 16.77 6.08 -0.58
C LEU A 224 18.11 6.64 -0.06
N TYR A 225 19.11 6.82 -0.93
CA TYR A 225 20.32 7.58 -0.59
C TYR A 225 20.05 9.09 -0.53
N ASN A 226 19.19 9.59 -1.41
CA ASN A 226 18.77 10.99 -1.44
C ASN A 226 17.55 11.28 -0.56
N LEU A 227 17.06 10.29 0.17
CA LEU A 227 15.93 10.42 1.08
C LEU A 227 16.23 11.52 2.10
N PRO A 228 15.36 12.53 2.25
CA PRO A 228 15.60 13.54 3.27
C PRO A 228 15.52 12.90 4.66
N GLY A 229 16.51 13.17 5.50
CA GLY A 229 16.49 12.83 6.94
C GLY A 229 15.49 13.67 7.75
N SER A 230 14.30 13.90 7.21
CA SER A 230 13.25 14.74 7.78
C SER A 230 11.86 14.20 7.44
N TRP A 231 11.55 12.96 7.88
CA TRP A 231 10.21 12.36 7.79
C TRP A 231 9.11 13.29 8.36
N ASN A 232 9.45 14.08 9.38
CA ASN A 232 8.56 15.13 9.93
C ASN A 232 8.15 16.22 8.94
N ARG A 233 8.94 16.47 7.88
CA ARG A 233 8.65 17.48 6.85
C ARG A 233 8.04 16.86 5.59
N PHE A 234 8.23 15.57 5.39
CA PHE A 234 7.85 14.82 4.19
C PHE A 234 7.23 13.50 4.63
N SER A 235 6.04 13.58 5.23
CA SER A 235 5.29 12.43 5.74
C SER A 235 4.83 11.50 4.62
N ASP A 236 4.86 11.96 3.37
CA ASP A 236 4.63 11.19 2.14
C ASP A 236 5.73 10.14 1.86
N TRP A 237 6.82 10.16 2.62
CA TRP A 237 7.90 9.16 2.55
C TRP A 237 7.88 8.14 3.68
N LYS A 238 7.42 8.52 4.88
CA LYS A 238 7.13 7.58 5.97
C LYS A 238 6.08 8.19 6.88
N ASN A 239 4.89 7.61 6.86
CA ASN A 239 3.74 8.08 7.63
C ASN A 239 3.52 7.23 8.89
N VAL A 240 3.17 7.91 10.00
CA VAL A 240 2.89 7.25 11.28
C VAL A 240 1.56 6.51 11.23
N SER A 241 0.58 7.03 10.48
CA SER A 241 -0.68 6.34 10.27
C SER A 241 -0.45 5.13 9.38
N LEU A 242 -0.84 3.95 9.87
CA LEU A 242 -0.79 2.72 9.09
C LEU A 242 -1.61 2.86 7.79
N ILE A 243 -2.77 3.50 7.85
CA ILE A 243 -3.64 3.65 6.68
C ILE A 243 -2.95 4.44 5.57
N GLU A 244 -2.29 5.54 5.91
CA GLU A 244 -1.58 6.35 4.94
C GLU A 244 -0.30 5.66 4.45
N SER A 245 0.38 4.90 5.33
CA SER A 245 1.56 4.11 4.95
C SER A 245 1.21 3.05 3.88
N LEU A 246 0.07 2.36 4.06
CA LEU A 246 -0.46 1.37 3.10
C LEU A 246 -0.88 2.00 1.77
N LYS A 247 -1.22 3.30 1.74
CA LYS A 247 -1.52 4.06 0.52
C LYS A 247 -0.26 4.55 -0.23
N GLY A 248 0.93 4.07 0.14
CA GLY A 248 2.19 4.43 -0.51
C GLY A 248 2.89 5.66 0.07
N GLN A 249 2.48 6.11 1.27
CA GLN A 249 3.22 7.11 2.06
C GLN A 249 4.26 6.47 3.00
N ASP A 250 4.59 5.20 2.79
CA ASP A 250 5.83 4.60 3.27
C ASP A 250 6.62 4.10 2.06
N VAL A 251 7.74 4.76 1.79
CA VAL A 251 8.58 4.50 0.62
C VAL A 251 9.21 3.12 0.66
N TYR A 252 9.53 2.60 1.86
CA TYR A 252 10.14 1.29 2.00
C TYR A 252 9.10 0.22 1.69
N ARG A 253 7.87 0.40 2.20
CA ARG A 253 6.76 -0.51 1.90
C ARG A 253 6.39 -0.46 0.42
N LEU A 254 6.32 0.73 -0.16
CA LEU A 254 6.08 0.91 -1.59
C LEU A 254 7.12 0.16 -2.43
N PHE A 255 8.41 0.36 -2.17
CA PHE A 255 9.46 -0.31 -2.92
C PHE A 255 9.50 -1.82 -2.66
N ALA A 256 9.17 -2.29 -1.45
CA ALA A 256 9.00 -3.71 -1.17
C ALA A 256 7.87 -4.33 -2.00
N THR A 257 6.69 -3.68 -2.03
CA THR A 257 5.56 -4.10 -2.85
C THR A 257 5.94 -4.17 -4.33
N LEU A 258 6.58 -3.14 -4.87
CA LEU A 258 7.01 -3.15 -6.27
C LEU A 258 8.06 -4.23 -6.54
N THR A 259 9.02 -4.42 -5.63
CA THR A 259 10.05 -5.47 -5.74
C THR A 259 9.42 -6.86 -5.77
N SER A 260 8.42 -7.12 -4.91
CA SER A 260 7.68 -8.39 -4.88
C SER A 260 6.83 -8.65 -6.13
N GLY A 261 6.53 -7.61 -6.92
CA GLY A 261 5.84 -7.74 -8.20
C GLY A 261 6.77 -8.07 -9.36
N MET A 262 8.08 -7.90 -9.19
CA MET A 262 9.07 -8.07 -10.27
C MET A 262 9.72 -9.47 -10.27
N GLY A 263 9.09 -10.46 -9.62
CA GLY A 263 9.57 -11.84 -9.54
C GLY A 263 8.95 -12.59 -8.37
N THR A 264 9.34 -13.85 -8.17
CA THR A 264 8.95 -14.58 -6.96
C THR A 264 9.72 -14.04 -5.75
N LEU A 265 9.14 -14.16 -4.55
CA LEU A 265 9.82 -13.73 -3.32
C LEU A 265 11.07 -14.57 -3.02
N THR A 266 11.22 -15.72 -3.65
CA THR A 266 12.37 -16.61 -3.57
C THR A 266 13.42 -16.37 -4.65
N ASP A 267 13.16 -15.46 -5.61
CA ASP A 267 14.17 -15.08 -6.60
C ASP A 267 15.33 -14.34 -5.91
N GLN A 268 16.56 -14.70 -6.27
CA GLN A 268 17.76 -14.18 -5.63
C GLN A 268 17.90 -12.66 -5.76
N ASN A 269 17.52 -12.07 -6.90
CA ASN A 269 17.63 -10.62 -7.09
C ASN A 269 16.55 -9.87 -6.31
N VAL A 270 15.33 -10.41 -6.27
CA VAL A 270 14.21 -9.91 -5.47
C VAL A 270 14.59 -9.96 -3.98
N LEU A 271 15.02 -11.11 -3.48
CA LEU A 271 15.45 -11.30 -2.09
C LEU A 271 16.55 -10.32 -1.68
N LYS A 272 17.63 -10.23 -2.47
CA LYS A 272 18.75 -9.31 -2.19
C LYS A 272 18.29 -7.86 -2.09
N LEU A 273 17.35 -7.45 -2.93
CA LEU A 273 16.81 -6.09 -2.87
C LEU A 273 15.88 -5.88 -1.66
N LEU A 274 15.05 -6.87 -1.30
CA LEU A 274 14.21 -6.82 -0.10
C LEU A 274 15.06 -6.72 1.18
N PHE A 275 16.14 -7.50 1.29
CA PHE A 275 17.08 -7.39 2.40
C PHE A 275 17.76 -6.03 2.46
N TRP A 276 18.29 -5.57 1.33
CA TRP A 276 18.90 -4.25 1.26
C TRP A 276 17.91 -3.14 1.68
N LEU A 277 16.64 -3.27 1.31
CA LEU A 277 15.57 -2.36 1.75
C LEU A 277 15.34 -2.43 3.27
N ALA A 278 15.31 -3.63 3.85
CA ALA A 278 15.08 -3.85 5.29
C ALA A 278 16.22 -3.28 6.13
N GLU A 279 17.48 -3.56 5.75
CA GLU A 279 18.66 -2.97 6.39
C GLU A 279 18.66 -1.45 6.27
N ARG A 280 18.29 -0.93 5.09
CA ARG A 280 18.25 0.51 4.84
C ARG A 280 17.15 1.20 5.65
N GLU A 281 15.99 0.55 5.81
CA GLU A 281 14.91 1.00 6.67
C GLU A 281 15.34 1.03 8.13
N ALA A 282 15.86 -0.09 8.65
CA ALA A 282 16.35 -0.22 10.02
C ALA A 282 17.41 0.85 10.33
N TRP A 283 18.41 0.99 9.45
CA TRP A 283 19.42 2.04 9.53
C TRP A 283 18.78 3.44 9.62
N ALA A 284 17.85 3.77 8.71
CA ALA A 284 17.20 5.07 8.71
C ALA A 284 16.38 5.30 9.99
N CYS A 285 15.62 4.29 10.42
CA CYS A 285 14.82 4.32 11.63
C CYS A 285 15.68 4.60 12.87
N LYS A 286 16.86 3.97 12.98
CA LYS A 286 17.79 4.19 14.09
C LYS A 286 18.22 5.66 14.18
N TYR A 287 18.63 6.25 13.07
CA TYR A 287 19.12 7.64 13.06
C TYR A 287 18.00 8.68 13.15
N MET A 288 16.78 8.35 12.72
CA MET A 288 15.62 9.20 12.92
C MET A 288 15.20 9.22 14.39
N ALA A 289 15.17 8.05 15.05
CA ALA A 289 14.93 7.94 16.49
C ALA A 289 15.95 8.74 17.31
N GLN A 290 17.24 8.66 16.98
CA GLN A 290 18.30 9.44 17.63
C GLN A 290 18.12 10.96 17.51
N LYS A 291 17.33 11.43 16.53
CA LYS A 291 16.98 12.86 16.35
C LYS A 291 15.65 13.23 17.02
N GLY A 292 15.07 12.34 17.82
CA GLY A 292 13.77 12.54 18.46
C GLY A 292 12.59 12.49 17.48
N VAL A 293 12.78 11.86 16.32
CA VAL A 293 11.70 11.61 15.35
C VAL A 293 11.22 10.17 15.52
N TRP A 294 9.91 9.96 15.52
CA TRP A 294 9.35 8.62 15.57
C TRP A 294 9.89 7.74 14.42
N ALA A 295 10.10 6.46 14.70
CA ALA A 295 10.68 5.55 13.73
C ALA A 295 10.42 4.09 14.10
N VAL A 296 9.81 3.35 13.18
CA VAL A 296 9.50 1.92 13.31
C VAL A 296 9.88 1.22 12.00
N PRO A 297 10.78 0.21 12.02
CA PRO A 297 11.19 -0.53 10.83
C PRO A 297 10.27 -1.74 10.60
N ASP A 298 9.10 -1.51 10.00
CA ASP A 298 8.05 -2.52 9.86
C ASP A 298 7.51 -2.64 8.43
N ALA A 299 8.18 -2.04 7.46
CA ALA A 299 7.73 -2.09 6.07
C ALA A 299 8.05 -3.43 5.40
N LEU A 300 9.16 -4.06 5.79
CA LEU A 300 9.71 -5.24 5.09
C LEU A 300 9.43 -6.58 5.78
N GLY A 301 9.01 -6.57 7.05
CA GLY A 301 8.81 -7.78 7.85
C GLY A 301 7.90 -8.83 7.19
N ASP A 302 6.73 -8.40 6.70
CA ASP A 302 5.75 -9.27 6.04
C ASP A 302 6.33 -9.99 4.80
N PHE A 303 7.14 -9.27 4.00
CA PHE A 303 7.70 -9.79 2.75
C PHE A 303 8.77 -10.83 3.01
N LEU A 304 9.72 -10.52 3.89
CA LEU A 304 10.81 -11.44 4.24
C LEU A 304 10.29 -12.67 5.00
N PHE A 305 9.30 -12.49 5.89
CA PHE A 305 8.66 -13.61 6.57
C PHE A 305 7.92 -14.53 5.59
N THR A 306 7.24 -13.96 4.59
CA THR A 306 6.59 -14.77 3.55
C THR A 306 7.63 -15.50 2.69
N ALA A 307 8.74 -14.85 2.36
CA ALA A 307 9.81 -15.45 1.57
C ALA A 307 10.47 -16.64 2.27
N GLN A 308 10.78 -16.52 3.57
CA GLN A 308 11.34 -17.64 4.33
C GLN A 308 10.37 -18.81 4.44
N ASP A 309 9.07 -18.55 4.57
CA ASP A 309 8.04 -19.59 4.64
C ASP A 309 7.98 -20.36 3.32
N GLU A 310 7.96 -19.67 2.18
CA GLU A 310 8.00 -20.29 0.86
C GLU A 310 9.26 -21.12 0.63
N LEU A 311 10.43 -20.65 1.08
CA LEU A 311 11.68 -21.39 0.99
C LEU A 311 11.64 -22.66 1.87
N PHE A 312 11.07 -22.56 3.06
CA PHE A 312 10.93 -23.70 3.96
C PHE A 312 10.03 -24.78 3.33
N GLU A 313 8.85 -24.40 2.85
CA GLU A 313 7.87 -25.30 2.24
C GLU A 313 8.36 -25.91 0.93
N SER A 314 9.19 -25.19 0.17
CA SER A 314 9.80 -25.70 -1.08
C SER A 314 11.04 -26.57 -0.86
N GLY A 315 11.52 -26.69 0.39
CA GLY A 315 12.65 -27.55 0.77
C GLY A 315 14.02 -26.85 0.82
N SER A 316 14.09 -25.56 0.53
CA SER A 316 15.27 -24.70 0.71
C SER A 316 15.43 -24.28 2.18
N VAL A 317 15.51 -25.28 3.07
CA VAL A 317 15.48 -25.10 4.54
C VAL A 317 16.62 -24.22 5.04
N TYR A 318 17.83 -24.37 4.50
CA TYR A 318 18.98 -23.57 4.92
C TYR A 318 18.78 -22.08 4.61
N ASP A 319 18.36 -21.75 3.38
CA ASP A 319 18.07 -20.37 2.99
C ASP A 319 16.94 -19.77 3.84
N SER A 320 15.91 -20.54 4.19
CA SER A 320 14.86 -20.10 5.11
C SER A 320 15.41 -19.69 6.49
N PHE A 321 16.28 -20.50 7.10
CA PHE A 321 16.91 -20.15 8.37
C PHE A 321 17.85 -18.95 8.28
N LEU A 322 18.58 -18.81 7.17
CA LEU A 322 19.40 -17.63 6.92
C LEU A 322 18.55 -16.35 6.89
N ILE A 323 17.38 -16.40 6.24
CA ILE A 323 16.45 -15.24 6.26
C ILE A 323 15.99 -14.93 7.68
N LEU A 324 15.57 -15.94 8.45
CA LEU A 324 15.14 -15.74 9.84
C LEU A 324 16.26 -15.13 10.69
N GLN A 325 17.49 -15.63 10.57
CA GLN A 325 18.65 -15.10 11.28
C GLN A 325 18.95 -13.65 10.89
N GLU A 326 18.94 -13.31 9.60
CA GLU A 326 19.14 -11.93 9.14
C GLU A 326 18.03 -11.00 9.64
N MET A 327 16.76 -11.41 9.61
CA MET A 327 15.64 -10.63 10.15
C MET A 327 15.82 -10.36 11.65
N LEU A 328 16.21 -11.37 12.43
CA LEU A 328 16.47 -11.22 13.86
C LEU A 328 17.59 -10.20 14.10
N ASN A 329 18.69 -10.29 13.34
CA ASN A 329 19.81 -9.36 13.41
C ASN A 329 19.42 -7.91 13.07
N ILE A 330 18.60 -7.72 12.04
CA ILE A 330 18.12 -6.39 11.63
C ILE A 330 17.22 -5.78 12.71
N TYR A 331 16.32 -6.56 13.32
CA TYR A 331 15.24 -6.01 14.15
C TYR A 331 15.51 -6.02 15.67
N ARG A 332 16.42 -6.85 16.19
CA ARG A 332 16.62 -7.04 17.65
C ARG A 332 16.89 -5.74 18.42
N GLU A 333 17.79 -4.89 17.93
CA GLU A 333 18.11 -3.63 18.61
C GLU A 333 16.95 -2.61 18.51
N HIS A 334 16.16 -2.68 17.45
CA HIS A 334 14.96 -1.87 17.31
C HIS A 334 13.85 -2.33 18.26
N TYR A 335 13.72 -3.64 18.48
CA TYR A 335 12.81 -4.20 19.49
C TYR A 335 13.15 -3.65 20.87
N LYS A 336 14.41 -3.79 21.32
CA LYS A 336 14.85 -3.28 22.63
C LYS A 336 14.52 -1.79 22.82
N ARG A 337 14.81 -0.97 21.80
CA ARG A 337 14.50 0.47 21.85
C ARG A 337 12.99 0.71 21.91
N ILE A 338 12.21 0.12 20.99
CA ILE A 338 10.77 0.38 20.88
C ILE A 338 10.03 -0.11 22.13
N SER A 339 10.44 -1.23 22.73
CA SER A 339 9.93 -1.71 24.01
C SER A 339 10.09 -0.69 25.15
N SER A 340 11.13 0.15 25.09
CA SER A 340 11.30 1.26 26.02
C SER A 340 10.54 2.52 25.59
N ASP A 341 10.54 2.85 24.30
CA ASP A 341 9.91 4.07 23.78
C ASP A 341 8.40 4.06 24.01
N ILE A 342 7.75 2.90 23.79
CA ILE A 342 6.29 2.73 23.90
C ILE A 342 5.75 3.01 25.31
N GLN A 343 6.57 2.81 26.34
CA GLN A 343 6.20 3.10 27.74
C GLN A 343 5.94 4.59 27.98
N ASN A 344 6.45 5.47 27.11
CA ASN A 344 6.24 6.90 27.19
C ASN A 344 4.93 7.35 26.51
N ILE A 345 4.22 6.45 25.83
CA ILE A 345 2.98 6.77 25.12
C ILE A 345 1.77 6.43 25.99
N ASP A 346 1.12 7.47 26.52
CA ASP A 346 -0.19 7.35 27.17
C ASP A 346 -1.32 7.38 26.14
N VAL A 347 -1.57 6.21 25.53
CA VAL A 347 -2.61 6.05 24.49
C VAL A 347 -4.01 6.39 25.02
N ALA A 348 -4.30 6.09 26.29
CA ALA A 348 -5.60 6.37 26.90
C ALA A 348 -5.84 7.87 27.01
N LYS A 349 -4.82 8.64 27.43
CA LYS A 349 -4.88 10.09 27.46
C LYS A 349 -4.97 10.69 26.06
N ALA A 350 -4.17 10.20 25.10
CA ALA A 350 -4.19 10.69 23.73
C ALA A 350 -5.56 10.49 23.06
N LEU A 351 -6.10 9.27 23.13
CA LEU A 351 -7.43 8.92 22.63
C LEU A 351 -8.52 9.71 23.37
N GLY A 352 -8.43 9.76 24.70
CA GLY A 352 -9.40 10.45 25.53
C GLY A 352 -9.50 11.93 25.20
N ALA A 353 -8.36 12.62 25.05
CA ALA A 353 -8.32 14.03 24.68
C ALA A 353 -8.89 14.28 23.28
N HIS A 354 -8.64 13.38 22.34
CA HIS A 354 -9.19 13.49 21.00
C HIS A 354 -10.72 13.31 20.97
N ILE A 355 -11.24 12.32 21.69
CA ILE A 355 -12.69 12.15 21.86
C ILE A 355 -13.30 13.37 22.56
N ASP A 356 -12.67 13.91 23.61
CA ASP A 356 -13.15 15.12 24.30
C ASP A 356 -13.20 16.35 23.37
N SER A 357 -12.21 16.51 22.49
CA SER A 357 -12.18 17.56 21.47
C SER A 357 -13.38 17.44 20.52
N ALA A 358 -13.59 16.25 19.96
CA ALA A 358 -14.72 15.98 19.06
C ALA A 358 -16.07 16.18 19.77
N SER A 359 -16.16 15.76 21.03
CA SER A 359 -17.35 15.92 21.88
C SER A 359 -17.67 17.39 22.18
N SER A 360 -16.65 18.23 22.33
CA SER A 360 -16.81 19.66 22.61
C SER A 360 -17.49 20.38 21.43
N ARG A 361 -17.29 19.91 20.20
CA ARG A 361 -18.01 20.42 19.02
C ARG A 361 -19.48 20.03 19.05
N ILE A 362 -19.80 18.80 19.44
CA ILE A 362 -21.19 18.34 19.62
C ILE A 362 -21.89 19.25 20.64
N LEU A 363 -21.26 19.47 21.80
CA LEU A 363 -21.80 20.34 22.84
C LEU A 363 -22.10 21.74 22.31
N THR A 364 -21.14 22.34 21.60
CA THR A 364 -21.28 23.67 21.01
C THR A 364 -22.45 23.74 20.03
N GLN A 365 -22.62 22.72 19.17
CA GLN A 365 -23.71 22.69 18.20
C GLN A 365 -25.08 22.48 18.86
N LEU A 366 -25.17 21.62 19.87
CA LEU A 366 -26.41 21.42 20.63
C LEU A 366 -26.83 22.70 21.38
N GLN A 367 -25.88 23.39 22.00
CA GLN A 367 -26.13 24.66 22.70
C GLN A 367 -26.58 25.78 21.74
N LYS A 368 -25.90 25.92 20.60
CA LYS A 368 -26.27 26.92 19.57
C LYS A 368 -27.68 26.72 19.02
N ASN A 369 -28.13 25.47 18.92
CA ASN A 369 -29.47 25.12 18.45
C ASN A 369 -30.51 25.03 19.58
N SER A 370 -30.22 25.59 20.76
CA SER A 370 -31.17 25.68 21.89
C SER A 370 -31.74 24.33 22.33
N VAL A 371 -30.95 23.24 22.22
CA VAL A 371 -31.37 21.91 22.69
C VAL A 371 -31.53 21.93 24.22
N PRO A 372 -32.62 21.36 24.79
CA PRO A 372 -32.83 21.32 26.23
C PRO A 372 -31.66 20.68 27.01
N SER A 373 -31.28 21.28 28.14
CA SER A 373 -30.11 20.88 28.94
C SER A 373 -30.12 19.40 29.35
N GLY A 374 -31.28 18.83 29.70
CA GLY A 374 -31.38 17.41 30.06
C GLY A 374 -31.06 16.45 28.91
N ARG A 375 -31.34 16.86 27.65
CA ARG A 375 -30.94 16.08 26.47
C ARG A 375 -29.45 16.20 26.20
N ILE A 376 -28.89 17.40 26.39
CA ILE A 376 -27.45 17.63 26.28
C ILE A 376 -26.71 16.77 27.31
N GLU A 377 -27.15 16.77 28.56
CA GLU A 377 -26.56 15.96 29.64
C GLU A 377 -26.63 14.46 29.33
N PHE A 378 -27.76 13.97 28.84
CA PHE A 378 -27.90 12.58 28.38
C PHE A 378 -26.87 12.23 27.30
N VAL A 379 -26.73 13.07 26.26
CA VAL A 379 -25.78 12.86 25.16
C VAL A 379 -24.34 12.87 25.68
N LEU A 380 -23.96 13.83 26.52
CA LEU A 380 -22.61 13.92 27.08
C LEU A 380 -22.26 12.71 27.96
N ASN A 381 -23.19 12.25 28.79
CA ASN A 381 -23.00 11.07 29.62
C ASN A 381 -22.77 9.82 28.76
N LYS A 382 -23.50 9.68 27.65
CA LYS A 382 -23.30 8.59 26.69
C LYS A 382 -21.93 8.67 26.02
N ILE A 383 -21.49 9.85 25.61
CA ILE A 383 -20.17 10.02 25.01
C ILE A 383 -19.06 9.66 26.00
N GLN A 384 -19.17 10.01 27.29
CA GLN A 384 -18.19 9.61 28.30
C GLN A 384 -18.15 8.09 28.55
N GLN A 385 -19.29 7.40 28.46
CA GLN A 385 -19.34 5.94 28.47
C GLN A 385 -18.60 5.35 27.26
N MET A 386 -18.89 5.87 26.07
CA MET A 386 -18.24 5.44 24.82
C MET A 386 -16.72 5.68 24.85
N LYS A 387 -16.27 6.82 25.39
CA LYS A 387 -14.86 7.13 25.59
C LYS A 387 -14.17 6.06 26.45
N SER A 388 -14.77 5.73 27.60
CA SER A 388 -14.24 4.70 28.50
C SER A 388 -14.16 3.33 27.80
N GLN A 389 -15.19 2.97 27.04
CA GLN A 389 -15.23 1.71 26.28
C GLN A 389 -14.16 1.69 25.17
N ALA A 390 -13.97 2.78 24.43
CA ALA A 390 -12.95 2.87 23.40
C ALA A 390 -11.52 2.76 23.98
N ILE A 391 -11.27 3.40 25.13
CA ILE A 391 -9.99 3.27 25.84
C ILE A 391 -9.76 1.83 26.30
N GLN A 392 -10.76 1.19 26.91
CA GLN A 392 -10.67 -0.21 27.34
C GLN A 392 -10.43 -1.16 26.17
N TYR A 393 -11.12 -0.95 25.05
CA TYR A 393 -10.92 -1.73 23.84
C TYR A 393 -9.48 -1.60 23.34
N VAL A 394 -8.96 -0.37 23.21
CA VAL A 394 -7.60 -0.12 22.75
C VAL A 394 -6.56 -0.74 23.68
N GLN A 395 -6.73 -0.62 24.99
CA GLN A 395 -5.80 -1.20 25.97
C GLN A 395 -5.84 -2.74 26.03
N GLY A 396 -6.93 -3.36 25.55
CA GLY A 396 -7.13 -4.82 25.55
C GLY A 396 -6.88 -5.49 24.19
N ILE A 397 -6.20 -4.83 23.25
CA ILE A 397 -5.86 -5.43 21.96
C ILE A 397 -4.76 -6.49 22.16
N GLU A 398 -5.06 -7.73 21.77
CA GLU A 398 -4.09 -8.82 21.70
C GLU A 398 -3.30 -8.73 20.39
N TRP A 399 -2.23 -7.94 20.40
CA TRP A 399 -1.44 -7.65 19.21
C TRP A 399 -0.81 -8.87 18.55
N GLN A 400 -0.53 -9.92 19.33
CA GLN A 400 -0.02 -11.17 18.79
C GLN A 400 -1.05 -11.85 17.87
N GLU A 401 -2.32 -11.92 18.29
CA GLU A 401 -3.40 -12.46 17.45
C GLU A 401 -3.62 -11.64 16.17
N VAL A 402 -3.46 -10.31 16.26
CA VAL A 402 -3.54 -9.41 15.09
C VAL A 402 -2.48 -9.78 14.06
N ILE A 403 -1.21 -9.92 14.49
CA ILE A 403 -0.11 -10.26 13.58
C ILE A 403 -0.27 -11.68 13.02
N GLU A 404 -0.60 -12.66 13.86
CA GLU A 404 -0.84 -14.05 13.41
C GLU A 404 -1.93 -14.12 12.34
N THR A 405 -3.02 -13.36 12.52
CA THR A 405 -4.10 -13.26 11.54
C THR A 405 -3.60 -12.65 10.23
N GLU A 406 -2.90 -11.52 10.29
CA GLU A 406 -2.40 -10.84 9.08
C GLU A 406 -1.38 -11.68 8.30
N ILE A 407 -0.46 -12.34 8.98
CA ILE A 407 0.51 -13.25 8.35
C ILE A 407 -0.21 -14.46 7.76
N SER A 408 -1.13 -15.07 8.49
CA SER A 408 -1.91 -16.21 7.98
C SER A 408 -2.68 -15.86 6.71
N GLU A 409 -3.21 -14.64 6.60
CA GLU A 409 -3.88 -14.18 5.38
C GLU A 409 -2.92 -14.03 4.19
N LEU A 410 -1.66 -13.65 4.42
CA LEU A 410 -0.63 -13.56 3.37
C LEU A 410 -0.14 -14.93 2.91
N LEU A 411 -0.03 -15.89 3.83
CA LEU A 411 0.41 -17.26 3.53
C LEU A 411 -0.69 -18.09 2.85
N ASN A 412 -1.97 -17.91 3.24
CA ASN A 412 -3.11 -18.70 2.73
C ASN A 412 -3.65 -18.21 1.36
N VAL A 413 -2.77 -17.77 0.46
CA VAL A 413 -3.16 -17.34 -0.89
C VAL A 413 -2.77 -18.40 -1.91
N SER A 414 -3.74 -18.87 -2.70
CA SER A 414 -3.53 -19.95 -3.69
C SER A 414 -2.57 -19.60 -4.83
N LYS A 415 -2.32 -18.31 -5.06
CA LYS A 415 -1.34 -17.81 -6.03
C LYS A 415 -0.62 -16.61 -5.44
N ALA A 416 0.72 -16.63 -5.41
CA ALA A 416 1.55 -15.53 -4.93
C ALA A 416 1.17 -14.17 -5.54
N ALA A 417 0.82 -14.14 -6.83
CA ALA A 417 0.39 -12.93 -7.55
C ALA A 417 -0.91 -12.30 -7.03
N ASN A 418 -1.71 -13.01 -6.21
CA ASN A 418 -2.95 -12.50 -5.63
C ASN A 418 -2.78 -11.97 -4.19
N ARG A 419 -1.55 -11.95 -3.66
CA ARG A 419 -1.30 -11.44 -2.30
C ARG A 419 -1.57 -9.95 -2.22
N ASP A 420 -2.42 -9.57 -1.27
CA ASP A 420 -2.70 -8.17 -0.97
C ASP A 420 -1.84 -7.72 0.22
N TRP A 421 -0.68 -7.14 -0.09
CA TRP A 421 0.25 -6.56 0.89
C TRP A 421 -0.33 -5.39 1.68
N THR A 422 -1.50 -4.86 1.25
CA THR A 422 -2.17 -3.74 1.91
C THR A 422 -3.24 -4.18 2.90
N LYS A 423 -3.57 -5.47 2.94
CA LYS A 423 -4.60 -6.00 3.82
C LYS A 423 -4.09 -6.09 5.25
N LYS A 424 -4.54 -5.17 6.09
CA LYS A 424 -4.23 -5.06 7.52
C LYS A 424 -5.50 -4.84 8.33
N VAL A 425 -5.49 -5.25 9.59
CA VAL A 425 -6.59 -4.98 10.52
C VAL A 425 -6.61 -3.48 10.85
N LEU A 426 -7.61 -2.72 10.40
CA LEU A 426 -7.62 -1.26 10.60
C LEU A 426 -8.35 -0.87 11.89
N ILE A 427 -7.60 -0.85 12.99
CA ILE A 427 -8.12 -0.65 14.35
C ILE A 427 -8.75 0.74 14.49
N TRP A 428 -8.04 1.79 14.08
CA TRP A 428 -8.57 3.16 14.14
C TRP A 428 -9.85 3.36 13.31
N ASN A 429 -9.92 2.79 12.10
CA ASN A 429 -11.12 2.85 11.27
C ASN A 429 -12.32 2.18 11.95
N SER A 430 -12.08 1.07 12.65
CA SER A 430 -13.11 0.36 13.40
C SER A 430 -13.62 1.20 14.57
N ILE A 431 -12.73 1.82 15.34
CA ILE A 431 -13.07 2.69 16.48
C ILE A 431 -13.81 3.94 16.00
N SER A 432 -13.26 4.68 15.05
CA SER A 432 -13.86 5.93 14.53
C SER A 432 -15.25 5.68 13.91
N SER A 433 -15.42 4.58 13.19
CA SER A 433 -16.73 4.17 12.64
C SER A 433 -17.72 3.78 13.73
N ALA A 434 -17.30 3.00 14.73
CA ALA A 434 -18.16 2.60 15.85
C ALA A 434 -18.62 3.82 16.66
N LEU A 435 -17.70 4.74 16.96
CA LEU A 435 -18.02 5.99 17.66
C LEU A 435 -18.99 6.86 16.85
N THR A 436 -18.74 7.04 15.55
CA THR A 436 -19.62 7.83 14.67
C THR A 436 -21.04 7.26 14.63
N ASN A 437 -21.17 5.95 14.43
CA ASN A 437 -22.45 5.26 14.36
C ASN A 437 -23.23 5.34 15.68
N GLU A 438 -22.53 5.21 16.81
CA GLU A 438 -23.19 5.26 18.11
C GLU A 438 -23.60 6.70 18.48
N ILE A 439 -22.85 7.73 18.06
CA ILE A 439 -23.28 9.12 18.22
C ILE A 439 -24.55 9.42 17.41
N ASP A 440 -24.63 8.96 16.17
CA ASP A 440 -25.86 9.08 15.36
C ASP A 440 -27.07 8.47 16.08
N ARG A 441 -26.91 7.27 16.66
CA ARG A 441 -27.96 6.61 17.45
C ARG A 441 -28.33 7.38 18.71
N VAL A 442 -27.35 7.81 19.49
CA VAL A 442 -27.55 8.55 20.74
C VAL A 442 -28.30 9.86 20.49
N LEU A 443 -27.93 10.61 19.44
CA LEU A 443 -28.58 11.87 19.09
C LEU A 443 -30.04 11.65 18.62
N LYS A 444 -30.28 10.64 17.78
CA LYS A 444 -31.64 10.26 17.36
C LYS A 444 -32.50 9.85 18.56
N TYR A 445 -31.95 9.05 19.46
CA TYR A 445 -32.63 8.60 20.68
C TYR A 445 -32.95 9.76 21.63
N ALA A 446 -32.04 10.75 21.72
CA ALA A 446 -32.27 11.98 22.48
C ALA A 446 -33.36 12.89 21.85
N GLY A 447 -33.92 12.53 20.69
CA GLY A 447 -34.97 13.28 20.02
C GLY A 447 -34.45 14.57 19.37
N ILE A 448 -33.20 14.57 18.92
CA ILE A 448 -32.60 15.68 18.17
C ILE A 448 -33.13 15.65 16.73
N GLU A 449 -33.39 16.84 16.16
CA GLU A 449 -33.91 16.97 14.79
C GLU A 449 -32.96 16.39 13.75
N SER A 450 -33.50 15.67 12.76
CA SER A 450 -32.72 14.89 11.79
C SER A 450 -31.66 15.70 11.03
N ASP A 451 -31.96 16.95 10.66
CA ASP A 451 -30.99 17.81 9.96
C ASP A 451 -29.84 18.23 10.87
N LEU A 452 -30.13 18.52 12.14
CA LEU A 452 -29.11 18.82 13.14
C LEU A 452 -28.29 17.58 13.48
N VAL A 453 -28.90 16.39 13.57
CA VAL A 453 -28.17 15.12 13.72
C VAL A 453 -27.17 14.94 12.58
N ARG A 454 -27.60 15.12 11.32
CA ARG A 454 -26.71 14.96 10.16
C ARG A 454 -25.50 15.91 10.22
N GLN A 455 -25.72 17.17 10.60
CA GLN A 455 -24.65 18.16 10.75
C GLN A 455 -23.67 17.80 11.89
N ILE A 456 -24.20 17.41 13.04
CA ILE A 456 -23.38 17.00 14.20
C ILE A 456 -22.56 15.76 13.87
N VAL A 457 -23.20 14.72 13.31
CA VAL A 457 -22.55 13.46 12.97
C VAL A 457 -21.46 13.68 11.93
N GLN A 458 -21.71 14.49 10.89
CA GLN A 458 -20.68 14.81 9.90
C GLN A 458 -19.50 15.55 10.55
N SER A 459 -19.77 16.58 11.35
CA SER A 459 -18.69 17.33 12.02
C SER A 459 -17.90 16.47 13.00
N PHE A 460 -18.55 15.52 13.68
CA PHE A 460 -17.88 14.58 14.56
C PHE A 460 -17.05 13.58 13.76
N HIS A 461 -17.61 13.05 12.68
CA HIS A 461 -16.93 12.13 11.76
C HIS A 461 -15.66 12.75 11.17
N ASP A 462 -15.73 13.99 10.69
CA ASP A 462 -14.59 14.71 10.10
C ASP A 462 -13.43 14.93 11.09
N GLU A 463 -13.73 14.98 12.39
CA GLU A 463 -12.72 15.10 13.44
C GLU A 463 -12.23 13.73 13.93
N ILE A 464 -13.13 12.81 14.25
CA ILE A 464 -12.78 11.50 14.82
C ILE A 464 -12.10 10.56 13.82
N THR A 465 -12.20 10.83 12.51
CA THR A 465 -11.45 10.07 11.50
C THR A 465 -9.99 10.50 11.42
N GLN A 466 -9.64 11.68 11.94
CA GLN A 466 -8.25 12.16 11.98
C GLN A 466 -7.50 11.46 13.11
N GLU A 467 -6.81 10.39 12.77
CA GLU A 467 -6.04 9.59 13.72
C GLU A 467 -5.05 10.46 14.52
N PRO A 468 -5.13 10.47 15.86
CA PRO A 468 -4.16 11.18 16.67
C PRO A 468 -2.77 10.58 16.52
N PHE A 469 -1.75 11.44 16.39
CA PHE A 469 -0.35 11.03 16.22
C PHE A 469 0.10 9.94 17.22
N TYR A 470 -0.17 10.14 18.52
CA TYR A 470 0.25 9.18 19.55
C TYR A 470 -0.54 7.86 19.54
N VAL A 471 -1.77 7.86 19.01
CA VAL A 471 -2.53 6.61 18.79
C VAL A 471 -1.93 5.85 17.62
N ALA A 472 -1.67 6.55 16.51
CA ALA A 472 -1.02 5.97 15.34
C ALA A 472 0.37 5.39 15.68
N LEU A 473 1.18 6.15 16.42
CA LEU A 473 2.51 5.71 16.82
C LEU A 473 2.45 4.47 17.73
N TRP A 474 1.55 4.49 18.72
CA TRP A 474 1.33 3.35 19.60
C TRP A 474 0.92 2.09 18.83
N GLU A 475 0.02 2.21 17.85
CA GLU A 475 -0.35 1.08 16.99
C GLU A 475 0.85 0.53 16.21
N ARG A 476 1.65 1.40 15.59
CA ARG A 476 2.83 0.98 14.82
C ARG A 476 3.88 0.28 15.69
N GLU A 477 4.14 0.83 16.87
CA GLU A 477 5.11 0.26 17.81
C GLU A 477 4.66 -1.11 18.33
N ASN A 478 3.41 -1.26 18.76
CA ASN A 478 2.90 -2.57 19.20
C ASN A 478 2.92 -3.62 18.09
N ARG A 479 2.55 -3.25 16.86
CA ARG A 479 2.59 -4.17 15.71
C ARG A 479 4.00 -4.69 15.48
N PHE A 480 4.99 -3.80 15.51
CA PHE A 480 6.39 -4.18 15.35
C PHE A 480 6.86 -5.10 16.49
N LEU A 481 6.52 -4.78 17.74
CA LEU A 481 6.87 -5.62 18.90
C LEU A 481 6.24 -7.01 18.82
N ALA A 482 4.95 -7.07 18.47
CA ALA A 482 4.23 -8.34 18.30
C ALA A 482 4.78 -9.14 17.11
N PHE A 483 5.13 -8.49 16.00
CA PHE A 483 5.77 -9.13 14.86
C PHE A 483 7.15 -9.71 15.21
N PHE A 484 7.98 -8.96 15.94
CA PHE A 484 9.29 -9.48 16.37
C PHE A 484 9.14 -10.68 17.31
N LYS A 485 8.18 -10.65 18.24
CA LYS A 485 7.87 -11.79 19.10
C LYS A 485 7.41 -13.00 18.29
N PHE A 486 6.50 -12.79 17.33
CA PHE A 486 6.05 -13.83 16.42
C PHE A 486 7.20 -14.43 15.61
N LEU A 487 8.11 -13.60 15.09
CA LEU A 487 9.31 -14.03 14.37
C LEU A 487 10.20 -14.94 15.23
N VAL A 488 10.48 -14.53 16.47
CA VAL A 488 11.33 -15.31 17.41
C VAL A 488 10.68 -16.66 17.74
N LEU A 489 9.40 -16.66 18.11
CA LEU A 489 8.69 -17.90 18.44
C LEU A 489 8.63 -18.86 17.25
N ASN A 490 8.37 -18.34 16.04
CA ASN A 490 8.34 -19.16 14.85
C ASN A 490 9.73 -19.72 14.48
N ALA A 491 10.79 -18.93 14.65
CA ALA A 491 12.16 -19.40 14.46
C ALA A 491 12.53 -20.51 15.46
N GLU A 492 12.15 -20.35 16.74
CA GLU A 492 12.41 -21.31 17.82
C GLU A 492 11.72 -22.64 17.53
N GLU A 493 10.44 -22.60 17.16
CA GLU A 493 9.64 -23.77 16.80
C GLU A 493 10.24 -24.49 15.58
N ARG A 494 10.47 -23.77 14.47
CA ARG A 494 10.98 -24.39 13.22
C ARG A 494 12.35 -25.03 13.38
N VAL A 495 13.27 -24.37 14.09
CA VAL A 495 14.61 -24.93 14.29
C VAL A 495 14.55 -26.13 15.23
N ALA A 496 13.71 -26.12 16.28
CA ALA A 496 13.51 -27.26 17.16
C ALA A 496 12.94 -28.48 16.41
N GLU A 497 11.90 -28.27 15.61
CA GLU A 497 11.30 -29.32 14.76
C GLU A 497 12.30 -29.87 13.75
N THR A 498 13.07 -29.01 13.09
CA THR A 498 14.07 -29.42 12.09
C THR A 498 15.19 -30.23 12.73
N ARG A 499 15.71 -29.79 13.89
CA ARG A 499 16.72 -30.53 14.67
C ARG A 499 16.23 -31.91 15.06
N GLN A 500 15.01 -31.99 15.58
CA GLN A 500 14.40 -33.27 15.98
C GLN A 500 14.25 -34.20 14.77
N ARG A 501 13.77 -33.67 13.63
CA ARG A 501 13.63 -34.42 12.39
C ARG A 501 14.98 -34.93 11.89
N TYR A 502 16.00 -34.08 11.85
CA TYR A 502 17.32 -34.42 11.32
C TYR A 502 18.06 -35.43 12.21
N SER A 503 17.91 -35.31 13.53
CA SER A 503 18.46 -36.27 14.50
C SER A 503 17.88 -37.69 14.38
N ALA A 504 16.75 -37.85 13.68
CA ALA A 504 16.09 -39.14 13.46
C ALA A 504 16.34 -39.72 12.06
N LEU A 505 17.15 -39.07 11.22
CA LEU A 505 17.43 -39.51 9.85
C LEU A 505 18.43 -40.68 9.79
N GLY A 506 18.27 -41.55 8.79
CA GLY A 506 19.28 -42.54 8.43
C GLY A 506 20.34 -41.99 7.47
N GLU A 507 21.43 -42.74 7.28
CA GLU A 507 22.56 -42.33 6.39
C GLU A 507 22.13 -41.96 4.97
N SER A 508 21.13 -42.65 4.39
CA SER A 508 20.63 -42.37 3.04
C SER A 508 19.87 -41.04 2.94
N ASP A 509 19.17 -40.65 4.00
CA ASP A 509 18.38 -39.41 4.02
C ASP A 509 19.28 -38.19 4.24
N TRP A 510 20.38 -38.37 4.99
CA TRP A 510 21.41 -37.35 5.18
C TRP A 510 22.08 -36.91 3.89
N GLN A 511 22.30 -37.82 2.93
CA GLN A 511 22.85 -37.45 1.63
C GLN A 511 21.98 -36.42 0.90
N HIS A 512 20.66 -36.56 1.00
CA HIS A 512 19.72 -35.60 0.42
C HIS A 512 19.71 -34.26 1.16
N VAL A 513 19.77 -34.29 2.49
CA VAL A 513 19.87 -33.07 3.31
C VAL A 513 21.15 -32.30 2.99
N ILE A 514 22.31 -32.97 2.99
CA ILE A 514 23.60 -32.35 2.69
C ILE A 514 23.59 -31.73 1.29
N GLN A 515 23.05 -32.42 0.29
CA GLN A 515 22.97 -31.87 -1.07
C GLN A 515 22.17 -30.55 -1.14
N ASN A 516 21.07 -30.48 -0.39
CA ASN A 516 20.22 -29.28 -0.32
C ASN A 516 20.88 -28.15 0.46
N TRP A 517 21.63 -28.45 1.52
CA TRP A 517 22.30 -27.46 2.36
C TRP A 517 23.65 -26.99 1.79
N ALA A 518 24.27 -27.78 0.91
CA ALA A 518 25.53 -27.43 0.26
C ALA A 518 25.43 -26.24 -0.70
N HIS A 519 24.22 -25.87 -1.10
CA HIS A 519 23.95 -24.74 -1.98
C HIS A 519 23.04 -23.73 -1.28
N SER A 520 23.50 -22.48 -1.19
CA SER A 520 22.66 -21.36 -0.77
C SER A 520 22.42 -20.43 -1.95
N SER A 521 21.20 -19.95 -2.09
CA SER A 521 20.88 -18.87 -3.04
C SER A 521 21.21 -17.49 -2.46
N ILE A 522 21.43 -17.39 -1.15
CA ILE A 522 21.63 -16.13 -0.41
C ILE A 522 23.11 -15.89 -0.12
N HIS A 523 23.84 -16.91 0.34
CA HIS A 523 25.27 -16.85 0.69
C HIS A 523 26.18 -17.54 -0.33
N GLU A 524 27.46 -17.13 -0.36
CA GLU A 524 28.48 -17.70 -1.25
C GLU A 524 28.85 -19.16 -0.93
N ALA A 525 28.59 -19.63 0.30
CA ALA A 525 28.91 -20.97 0.75
C ALA A 525 27.73 -21.61 1.49
N GLY A 526 27.44 -22.87 1.17
CA GLY A 526 26.54 -23.73 1.93
C GLY A 526 27.28 -24.61 2.95
N LEU A 527 26.56 -25.53 3.58
CA LEU A 527 27.10 -26.49 4.55
C LEU A 527 27.23 -27.88 3.90
N SER A 528 28.40 -28.51 4.04
CA SER A 528 28.80 -29.66 3.21
C SER A 528 28.77 -31.01 3.91
N ASP A 529 28.47 -31.05 5.22
CA ASP A 529 28.40 -32.28 6.00
C ASP A 529 27.40 -32.18 7.16
N GLU A 530 27.08 -33.34 7.74
CA GLU A 530 26.10 -33.48 8.84
C GLU A 530 26.51 -32.68 10.09
N GLU A 531 27.79 -32.67 10.45
CA GLU A 531 28.32 -31.99 11.64
C GLU A 531 28.09 -30.48 11.51
N GLN A 532 28.47 -29.88 10.38
CA GLN A 532 28.25 -28.47 10.10
C GLN A 532 26.77 -28.07 10.16
N ILE A 533 25.88 -28.91 9.61
CA ILE A 533 24.43 -28.66 9.57
C ILE A 533 23.85 -28.70 10.99
N MET A 534 24.20 -29.72 11.78
CA MET A 534 23.73 -29.85 13.15
C MET A 534 24.29 -28.75 14.05
N ASP A 535 25.57 -28.39 13.90
CA ASP A 535 26.18 -27.28 14.62
C ASP A 535 25.48 -25.95 14.29
N PHE A 536 25.16 -25.70 13.02
CA PHE A 536 24.40 -24.50 12.65
C PHE A 536 23.04 -24.46 13.35
N LEU A 537 22.29 -25.57 13.31
CA LEU A 537 20.97 -25.67 13.91
C LEU A 537 21.01 -25.52 15.44
N ASP A 538 22.02 -26.10 16.09
CA ASP A 538 22.23 -26.00 17.53
C ASP A 538 22.56 -24.57 17.95
N ASN A 539 23.49 -23.92 17.24
CA ASN A 539 23.85 -22.52 17.47
C ASN A 539 22.65 -21.58 17.24
N PHE A 540 21.89 -21.80 16.16
CA PHE A 540 20.71 -20.98 15.86
C PHE A 540 19.60 -21.20 16.89
N PHE A 541 19.36 -22.43 17.34
CA PHE A 541 18.41 -22.69 18.42
C PHE A 541 18.82 -22.01 19.73
N GLU A 542 20.10 -22.07 20.10
CA GLU A 542 20.60 -21.38 21.30
C GLU A 542 20.41 -19.85 21.17
N GLU A 543 20.78 -19.27 20.03
CA GLU A 543 20.59 -17.84 19.75
C GLU A 543 19.12 -17.42 19.90
N VAL A 544 18.20 -18.14 19.26
CA VAL A 544 16.78 -17.80 19.29
C VAL A 544 16.17 -18.03 20.67
N THR A 545 16.56 -19.11 21.36
CA THR A 545 16.10 -19.39 22.73
C THR A 545 16.53 -18.28 23.69
N ASP A 546 17.76 -17.76 23.54
CA ASP A 546 18.24 -16.66 24.36
C ASP A 546 17.49 -15.37 24.08
N ILE A 547 17.17 -15.08 22.81
CA ILE A 547 16.29 -13.95 22.47
C ILE A 547 14.90 -14.15 23.08
N SER A 548 14.31 -15.34 22.95
CA SER A 548 12.99 -15.70 23.47
C SER A 548 12.88 -15.50 24.99
N ARG A 549 13.95 -15.78 25.74
CA ARG A 549 14.04 -15.52 27.20
C ARG A 549 14.11 -14.04 27.57
N GLU A 550 14.56 -13.18 26.65
CA GLU A 550 14.64 -11.72 26.84
C GLU A 550 13.32 -10.99 26.54
N LEU A 551 12.38 -11.63 25.83
CA LEU A 551 11.04 -11.13 25.50
C LEU A 551 10.08 -11.25 26.69
#